data_AF-A0A136N8U3-F1
#
_entry.id   AF-A0A136N8U3-F1
#
_cell.length_a   1.000
_cell.length_b   1.000
_cell.length_c   1.000
_cell.angle_alpha   90.00
_cell.angle_beta   90.00
_cell.angle_gamma   90.00
#
_symmetry.space_group_name_H-M   'P 1'
#
loop_
_entity.id
_entity.type
_entity.pdbx_description
1 polymer ?
#
loop_
_entity_poly.entity_id
_entity_poly.type
_entity_poly.pdbx_seq_one_letter_code
_entity_poly.pdbx_strand_id
1 'polypeptide(L)'
;MPEAKKADAEISAYAKTFQDQLTSMQKELETKYKAYEAGVKSMTDAMRDVKEKELTDLQSRIQSTQQSAEEKVSQKRQDLLKPITEKADKAIQDVAKEKGYSFILDASSGALVYATSADNIIKDVKTKLGIKDDVPKAGGK
;
A
#
# COMPACT_ATOMS: atom_id res chain seq x y z
N MET A 1 3.97 14.32 6.65
CA MET A 1 5.45 14.35 6.61
C MET A 1 5.91 14.07 5.19
N PRO A 2 6.93 14.77 4.64
CA PRO A 2 7.44 14.53 3.28
C PRO A 2 7.90 13.08 3.04
N GLU A 3 8.54 12.46 4.03
CA GLU A 3 8.99 11.07 4.02
C GLU A 3 7.82 10.08 3.94
N ALA A 4 6.69 10.38 4.58
CA ALA A 4 5.47 9.57 4.47
C ALA A 4 4.92 9.61 3.04
N LYS A 5 4.85 10.80 2.42
CA LYS A 5 4.45 10.93 1.01
C LYS A 5 5.38 10.17 0.06
N LYS A 6 6.68 10.20 0.32
CA LYS A 6 7.66 9.44 -0.47
C LYS A 6 7.47 7.93 -0.29
N ALA A 7 7.29 7.47 0.95
CA ALA A 7 7.00 6.06 1.24
C ALA A 7 5.71 5.59 0.54
N ASP A 8 4.63 6.37 0.59
CA ASP A 8 3.38 6.06 -0.10
C ASP A 8 3.57 5.94 -1.62
N ALA A 9 4.34 6.84 -2.22
CA ALA A 9 4.67 6.78 -3.64
C ALA A 9 5.48 5.53 -4.00
N GLU A 10 6.49 5.17 -3.19
CA GLU A 10 7.29 3.97 -3.39
C GLU A 10 6.47 2.68 -3.23
N ILE A 11 5.59 2.61 -2.22
CA ILE A 11 4.67 1.47 -2.01
C ILE A 11 3.72 1.34 -3.20
N SER A 12 3.14 2.46 -3.66
CA SER A 12 2.22 2.47 -4.80
C SER A 12 2.90 2.04 -6.09
N ALA A 13 4.12 2.54 -6.35
CA ALA A 13 4.92 2.13 -7.50
C ALA A 13 5.25 0.63 -7.45
N TYR A 14 5.65 0.13 -6.28
CA TYR A 14 5.95 -1.29 -6.07
C TYR A 14 4.73 -2.18 -6.31
N ALA A 15 3.57 -1.83 -5.75
CA ALA A 15 2.31 -2.53 -5.98
C ALA A 15 1.92 -2.54 -7.47
N LYS A 16 2.13 -1.42 -8.17
CA LYS A 16 1.85 -1.31 -9.61
C LYS A 16 2.68 -2.29 -10.43
N THR A 17 3.93 -2.56 -10.06
CA THR A 17 4.75 -3.54 -10.80
C THR A 17 4.12 -4.93 -10.81
N PHE A 18 3.55 -5.38 -9.68
CA PHE A 18 2.86 -6.67 -9.61
C PHE A 18 1.52 -6.63 -10.34
N GLN A 19 0.78 -5.52 -10.26
CA GLN A 19 -0.46 -5.36 -11.01
C GLN A 19 -0.22 -5.47 -12.52
N ASP A 20 0.82 -4.81 -13.04
CA ASP A 20 1.18 -4.86 -14.46
C ASP A 20 1.58 -6.29 -14.85
N GLN A 21 2.37 -6.98 -14.02
CA GLN A 21 2.76 -8.37 -14.24
C GLN A 21 1.55 -9.32 -14.25
N LEU A 22 0.66 -9.24 -13.27
CA LEU A 22 -0.55 -10.07 -13.18
C LEU A 22 -1.46 -9.83 -14.39
N THR A 23 -1.60 -8.57 -14.82
CA THR A 23 -2.37 -8.22 -16.02
C THR A 23 -1.79 -8.88 -17.26
N SER A 24 -0.46 -8.92 -17.40
CA SER A 24 0.21 -9.60 -18.51
C SER A 24 -0.05 -11.10 -18.49
N MET A 25 0.06 -11.74 -17.31
CA MET A 25 -0.20 -13.18 -17.16
C MET A 25 -1.66 -13.54 -17.44
N GLN A 26 -2.61 -12.70 -17.02
CA GLN A 26 -4.03 -12.90 -17.30
C GLN A 26 -4.33 -12.82 -18.81
N LYS A 27 -3.73 -11.84 -19.51
CA LYS A 27 -3.85 -11.72 -20.98
C LYS A 27 -3.23 -12.92 -21.70
N GLU A 28 -2.10 -13.41 -21.20
CA GLU A 28 -1.46 -14.61 -21.71
C GLU A 28 -2.38 -15.82 -21.54
N LEU A 29 -2.98 -16.01 -20.36
CA LEU A 29 -3.91 -17.09 -20.08
C LEU A 29 -5.13 -17.02 -21.01
N GLU A 30 -5.74 -15.85 -21.16
CA GLU A 30 -6.89 -15.64 -22.05
C GLU A 30 -6.54 -15.99 -23.50
N THR A 31 -5.37 -15.57 -23.97
CA THR A 31 -4.90 -15.84 -25.34
C THR A 31 -4.66 -17.33 -25.56
N LYS A 32 -3.96 -18.00 -24.63
CA LYS A 32 -3.73 -19.45 -24.71
C LYS A 32 -5.03 -20.24 -24.65
N TYR A 33 -5.97 -19.81 -23.81
CA TYR A 33 -7.27 -20.46 -23.68
C TYR A 33 -8.07 -20.36 -24.99
N LYS A 34 -8.16 -19.18 -25.59
CA LYS A 34 -8.83 -18.99 -26.89
C LYS A 34 -8.18 -19.83 -28.01
N ALA A 35 -6.85 -19.90 -28.02
CA ALA A 35 -6.12 -20.73 -29.00
C ALA A 35 -6.40 -22.23 -28.80
N TYR A 36 -6.47 -22.68 -27.55
CA TYR A 36 -6.87 -24.04 -27.22
C TYR A 36 -8.31 -24.33 -27.69
N GLU A 37 -9.28 -23.48 -27.34
CA GLU A 37 -10.68 -23.66 -27.72
C GLU A 37 -10.88 -23.73 -29.25
N ALA A 38 -10.17 -22.90 -30.00
CA ALA A 38 -10.23 -22.88 -31.46
C ALA A 38 -9.63 -24.15 -32.12
N GLY A 39 -8.61 -24.75 -31.49
CA GLY A 39 -7.84 -25.86 -32.06
C GLY A 39 -8.15 -27.24 -31.47
N VAL A 40 -8.84 -27.33 -30.32
CA VAL A 40 -8.96 -28.58 -29.55
C VAL A 40 -9.53 -29.75 -30.36
N LYS A 41 -10.45 -29.49 -31.30
CA LYS A 41 -11.10 -30.51 -32.14
C LYS A 41 -10.16 -31.12 -33.20
N SER A 42 -9.06 -30.45 -33.55
CA SER A 42 -8.06 -30.94 -34.50
C SER A 42 -6.77 -31.42 -33.83
N MET A 43 -6.68 -31.35 -32.49
CA MET A 43 -5.53 -31.78 -31.72
C MET A 43 -5.59 -33.28 -31.39
N THR A 44 -4.43 -33.93 -31.40
CA THR A 44 -4.27 -35.25 -30.78
C THR A 44 -4.41 -35.14 -29.26
N ASP A 45 -4.72 -36.26 -28.59
CA ASP A 45 -4.86 -36.27 -27.13
C ASP A 45 -3.56 -35.82 -26.42
N ALA A 46 -2.40 -36.26 -26.91
CA ALA A 46 -1.10 -35.83 -26.37
C ALA A 46 -0.88 -34.31 -26.49
N MET A 47 -1.31 -33.68 -27.59
CA MET A 47 -1.23 -32.22 -27.74
C MET A 47 -2.20 -31.50 -26.81
N ARG A 48 -3.38 -32.08 -26.59
CA ARG A 48 -4.41 -31.56 -25.70
C ARG A 48 -3.92 -31.54 -24.26
N ASP A 49 -3.37 -32.67 -23.79
CA ASP A 49 -2.82 -32.81 -22.43
C ASP A 49 -1.73 -31.77 -22.13
N VAL A 50 -0.83 -31.53 -23.09
CA VAL A 50 0.23 -30.51 -22.95
C VAL A 50 -0.37 -29.11 -22.82
N LYS A 51 -1.39 -28.79 -23.62
CA LYS A 51 -2.04 -27.47 -23.60
C LYS A 51 -2.86 -27.24 -22.34
N GLU A 52 -3.61 -28.24 -21.89
CA GLU A 52 -4.36 -28.19 -20.64
C GLU A 52 -3.43 -27.99 -19.45
N LYS A 53 -2.33 -28.74 -19.41
CA LYS A 53 -1.31 -28.57 -18.37
C LYS A 53 -0.71 -27.17 -18.38
N GLU A 54 -0.37 -26.64 -19.56
CA GLU A 54 0.14 -25.28 -19.71
C GLU A 54 -0.85 -24.22 -19.16
N LEU A 55 -2.15 -24.39 -19.41
CA LEU A 55 -3.20 -23.51 -18.88
C LEU A 55 -3.33 -23.62 -17.36
N THR A 56 -3.35 -24.85 -16.81
CA THR A 56 -3.42 -25.09 -15.37
C THR A 56 -2.19 -24.55 -14.63
N ASP A 57 -0.99 -24.75 -15.19
CA ASP A 57 0.26 -24.25 -14.62
C ASP A 57 0.26 -22.71 -14.60
N LEU A 58 -0.18 -22.07 -15.69
CA LEU A 58 -0.27 -20.61 -15.76
C LEU A 58 -1.30 -20.06 -14.76
N GLN A 59 -2.46 -20.69 -14.62
CA GLN A 59 -3.47 -20.31 -13.64
C GLN A 59 -2.94 -20.42 -12.20
N SER A 60 -2.23 -21.52 -11.90
CA SER A 60 -1.59 -21.72 -10.59
C SER A 60 -0.53 -20.65 -10.31
N ARG A 61 0.26 -20.31 -11.33
CA ARG A 61 1.29 -19.26 -11.23
C ARG A 61 0.68 -17.88 -11.00
N ILE A 62 -0.47 -17.56 -11.62
CA ILE A 62 -1.20 -16.30 -11.37
C ILE A 62 -1.62 -16.21 -9.90
N GLN A 63 -2.24 -17.26 -9.36
CA GLN A 63 -2.69 -17.28 -7.96
C GLN A 63 -1.51 -17.13 -6.98
N SER A 64 -0.42 -17.88 -7.20
CA SER A 64 0.79 -17.77 -6.37
C SER A 64 1.43 -16.38 -6.45
N THR A 65 1.48 -15.79 -7.65
CA THR A 65 2.00 -14.43 -7.85
C THR A 65 1.15 -13.40 -7.12
N GLN A 66 -0.18 -13.55 -7.14
CA GLN A 66 -1.09 -12.65 -6.44
C GLN A 66 -0.90 -12.68 -4.92
N GLN A 67 -0.86 -13.88 -4.33
CA GLN A 67 -0.60 -14.04 -2.89
C GLN A 67 0.77 -13.48 -2.49
N SER A 68 1.81 -13.79 -3.26
CA SER A 68 3.17 -13.28 -2.99
C SER A 68 3.25 -11.76 -3.14
N ALA A 69 2.52 -11.17 -4.10
CA ALA A 69 2.48 -9.73 -4.27
C ALA A 69 1.83 -9.03 -3.08
N GLU A 70 0.71 -9.55 -2.57
CA GLU A 70 0.03 -9.03 -1.38
C GLU A 70 0.96 -9.04 -0.16
N GLU A 71 1.64 -10.16 0.09
CA GLU A 71 2.59 -10.30 1.20
C GLU A 71 3.76 -9.30 1.07
N LYS A 72 4.38 -9.22 -0.12
CA LYS A 72 5.53 -8.33 -0.37
C LYS A 72 5.15 -6.86 -0.27
N VAL A 73 3.98 -6.47 -0.76
CA VAL A 73 3.50 -5.08 -0.65
C VAL A 73 3.22 -4.74 0.82
N SER A 74 2.64 -5.66 1.58
CA SER A 74 2.42 -5.49 3.02
C SER A 74 3.73 -5.33 3.79
N GLN A 75 4.72 -6.19 3.54
CA GLN A 75 6.06 -6.09 4.13
C GLN A 75 6.73 -4.76 3.76
N LYS A 76 6.71 -4.38 2.48
CA LYS A 76 7.28 -3.10 2.02
C LYS A 76 6.62 -1.90 2.71
N ARG A 77 5.31 -1.94 2.91
CA ARG A 77 4.57 -0.92 3.66
C ARG A 77 5.05 -0.85 5.11
N GLN A 78 5.19 -1.98 5.78
CA GLN A 78 5.68 -2.03 7.16
C GLN A 78 7.11 -1.46 7.26
N ASP A 79 8.02 -1.89 6.38
CA ASP A 79 9.42 -1.48 6.40
C ASP A 79 9.59 0.04 6.20
N LEU A 80 8.80 0.62 5.30
CA LEU A 80 8.90 2.05 5.00
C LEU A 80 8.17 2.92 6.02
N LEU A 81 7.01 2.48 6.53
CA LEU A 81 6.21 3.30 7.44
C LEU A 81 6.65 3.18 8.90
N LYS A 82 7.14 2.01 9.34
CA LYS A 82 7.58 1.81 10.73
C LYS A 82 8.54 2.90 11.23
N PRO A 83 9.66 3.21 10.57
CA PRO A 83 10.59 4.25 11.05
C PRO A 83 9.99 5.66 10.98
N ILE A 84 8.98 5.88 10.12
CA ILE A 84 8.28 7.16 10.00
C ILE A 84 7.34 7.34 11.20
N THR A 85 6.58 6.30 11.54
CA THR A 85 5.73 6.28 12.74
C THR A 85 6.55 6.42 14.01
N GLU A 86 7.66 5.69 14.15
CA GLU A 86 8.55 5.79 15.32
C GLU A 86 9.11 7.22 15.50
N LYS A 87 9.44 7.91 14.40
CA LYS A 87 9.86 9.32 14.45
C LYS A 87 8.73 10.24 14.90
N ALA A 88 7.53 10.05 14.37
CA ALA A 88 6.36 10.82 14.77
C ALA A 88 6.03 10.62 16.26
N ASP A 89 6.00 9.36 16.72
CA ASP A 89 5.73 9.01 18.10
C ASP A 89 6.75 9.64 19.05
N LYS A 90 8.04 9.58 18.69
CA LYS A 90 9.09 10.23 19.48
C LYS A 90 8.88 11.76 19.56
N ALA A 91 8.57 12.41 18.45
CA ALA A 91 8.30 13.84 18.44
C ALA A 91 7.05 14.21 19.27
N ILE A 92 5.99 13.40 19.21
CA ILE A 92 4.79 13.55 20.05
C ILE A 92 5.17 13.43 21.53
N GLN A 93 5.93 12.42 21.91
CA GLN A 93 6.36 12.20 23.29
C GLN A 93 7.25 13.35 23.81
N ASP A 94 8.16 13.86 22.98
CA ASP A 94 9.02 14.97 23.36
C ASP A 94 8.21 16.24 23.61
N VAL A 95 7.27 16.57 22.72
CA VAL A 95 6.36 17.73 22.91
C VAL A 95 5.47 17.53 24.13
N ALA A 96 4.94 16.33 24.34
CA ALA A 96 4.10 16.02 25.48
C ALA A 96 4.85 16.27 26.80
N LYS A 97 6.11 15.82 26.89
CA LYS A 97 6.98 16.05 28.07
C LYS A 97 7.33 17.52 28.25
N GLU A 98 7.68 18.22 27.17
CA GLU A 98 8.04 19.65 27.21
C GLU A 98 6.88 20.53 27.69
N LYS A 99 5.64 20.16 27.34
CA LYS A 99 4.44 20.91 27.69
C LYS A 99 3.67 20.35 28.89
N GLY A 100 4.16 19.27 29.51
CA GLY A 100 3.55 18.67 30.70
C GLY A 100 2.23 17.95 30.45
N TYR A 101 1.98 17.46 29.23
CA TYR A 101 0.79 16.67 28.93
C TYR A 101 0.92 15.25 29.50
N SER A 102 -0.14 14.80 30.19
CA SER A 102 -0.22 13.42 30.72
C SER A 102 -0.76 12.42 29.70
N PHE A 103 -1.54 12.88 28.72
CA PHE A 103 -2.16 12.06 27.69
C PHE A 103 -2.20 12.81 26.37
N ILE A 104 -2.00 12.09 25.27
CA ILE A 104 -2.22 12.58 23.91
C ILE A 104 -3.30 11.70 23.29
N LEU A 105 -4.32 12.33 22.71
CA LEU A 105 -5.43 11.65 22.06
C LEU A 105 -5.36 11.87 20.55
N ASP A 106 -5.61 10.81 19.79
CA ASP A 106 -5.71 10.89 18.33
C ASP A 106 -7.08 11.46 17.93
N ALA A 107 -7.09 12.70 17.44
CA ALA A 107 -8.29 13.37 16.96
C ALA A 107 -8.89 12.72 15.70
N SER A 108 -8.14 11.89 14.97
CA SER A 108 -8.63 11.18 13.79
C SER A 108 -9.49 9.95 14.12
N SER A 109 -9.43 9.47 15.36
CA SER A 109 -10.20 8.31 15.82
C SER A 109 -11.71 8.54 15.90
N GLY A 110 -12.16 9.81 15.89
CA GLY A 110 -13.57 10.18 16.08
C GLY A 110 -14.09 10.02 17.51
N ALA A 111 -13.26 9.54 18.46
CA ALA A 111 -13.63 9.39 19.87
C ALA A 111 -13.68 10.73 20.63
N LEU A 112 -13.12 11.79 20.03
CA LEU A 112 -12.99 13.11 20.64
C LEU A 112 -14.25 13.95 20.34
N VAL A 113 -15.11 14.11 21.35
CA VAL A 113 -16.36 14.87 21.21
C VAL A 113 -16.12 16.38 21.10
N TYR A 114 -15.10 16.90 21.82
CA TYR A 114 -14.71 18.31 21.80
C TYR A 114 -13.28 18.48 22.31
N ALA A 115 -12.49 19.35 21.67
CA ALA A 115 -11.19 19.82 22.15
C ALA A 115 -10.95 21.26 21.69
N THR A 116 -10.19 22.01 22.49
CA THR A 116 -9.79 23.37 22.09
C THR A 116 -8.60 23.33 21.13
N SER A 117 -8.46 24.37 20.32
CA SER A 117 -7.28 24.52 19.45
C SER A 117 -5.99 24.74 20.23
N ALA A 118 -6.07 25.21 21.48
CA ALA A 118 -4.92 25.41 22.36
C ALA A 118 -4.29 24.08 22.82
N ASP A 119 -5.08 23.02 22.90
CA ASP A 119 -4.61 21.67 23.28
C ASP A 119 -4.08 20.86 22.08
N ASN A 120 -4.18 21.41 20.87
CA ASN A 120 -3.69 20.74 19.66
C ASN A 120 -2.18 20.94 19.48
N ILE A 121 -1.41 19.91 19.79
CA ILE A 121 0.05 19.92 19.72
C ILE A 121 0.62 19.67 18.31
N ILE A 122 -0.22 19.45 17.28
CA ILE A 122 0.25 19.01 15.95
C ILE A 122 1.27 19.99 15.33
N LYS A 123 1.11 21.28 15.62
CA LYS A 123 2.03 22.32 15.15
C LYS A 123 3.41 22.17 15.77
N ASP A 124 3.48 21.97 17.08
CA ASP A 124 4.76 21.80 17.78
C ASP A 124 5.47 20.50 17.35
N VAL A 125 4.69 19.42 17.16
CA VAL A 125 5.20 18.14 16.66
C VAL A 125 5.79 18.30 15.26
N LYS A 126 5.12 19.02 14.36
CA LYS A 126 5.67 19.34 13.02
C LYS A 126 6.96 20.14 13.12
N THR A 127 7.03 21.13 14.01
CA THR A 127 8.25 21.91 14.27
C THR A 127 9.39 21.01 14.76
N LYS A 128 9.14 20.12 15.71
CA LYS A 128 10.11 19.10 16.20
C LYS A 128 10.62 18.20 15.07
N LEU A 129 9.74 17.82 14.15
CA LEU A 129 10.08 17.00 12.98
C LEU A 129 10.75 17.81 11.84
N GLY A 130 10.94 19.12 12.00
CA GLY A 130 11.52 19.99 10.97
C GLY A 130 10.62 20.19 9.75
N ILE A 131 9.32 19.92 9.88
CA ILE A 131 8.34 20.04 8.81
C ILE A 131 7.83 21.47 8.80
N LYS A 132 8.16 22.23 7.74
CA LYS A 132 7.56 23.54 7.50
C LYS A 132 6.08 23.35 7.14
N ASP A 133 5.22 24.16 7.73
CA ASP A 133 3.80 24.15 7.43
C ASP A 133 3.56 24.56 5.97
N ASP A 134 3.29 23.58 5.11
CA ASP A 134 2.50 23.81 3.90
C ASP A 134 1.03 23.76 4.36
N VAL A 135 0.55 24.89 4.89
CA VAL A 135 -0.87 25.05 5.22
C VAL A 135 -1.63 25.07 3.91
N PRO A 136 -2.51 24.09 3.61
CA PRO A 136 -3.54 24.35 2.62
C PRO A 136 -4.38 25.48 3.21
N LYS A 137 -4.38 26.65 2.55
CA LYS A 137 -5.36 27.71 2.80
C LYS A 137 -6.72 27.05 2.96
N ALA A 138 -7.27 27.12 4.17
CA ALA A 138 -8.66 26.74 4.40
C ALA A 138 -9.51 27.46 3.35
N GLY A 139 -10.18 26.69 2.50
CA GLY A 139 -11.19 27.20 1.58
C GLY A 139 -12.22 27.98 2.39
N GLY A 140 -12.50 29.20 1.94
CA GLY A 140 -13.27 30.18 2.69
C GLY A 140 -14.71 29.78 2.98
N LYS A 141 -15.27 30.44 3.99
CA LYS A 141 -16.32 31.44 3.78
C LYS A 141 -15.99 32.67 4.62
#